data_AF-A0A0A6CTL0-F1
#
_entry.id   AF-A0A0A6CTL0-F1
#
_cell.length_a   1.000
_cell.length_b   1.000
_cell.length_c   1.000
_cell.angle_alpha   90.00
_cell.angle_beta   90.00
_cell.angle_gamma   90.00
#
_symmetry.space_group_name_H-M   'P 1'
#
loop_
_entity.id
_entity.type
_entity.pdbx_description
1 polymer ?
#
loop_
_entity_poly.entity_id
_entity_poly.type
_entity_poly.pdbx_seq_one_letter_code
_entity_poly.pdbx_strand_id
1 'polypeptide(L)'
;MSGKVTVVTDRPLSRSEYFEVFLSTLRANGLVAVPTSNGAFRVQPLDNAASQPSRIGVAGAARNSYVTEIIRLRATDAASAVDTVRPLVSAQGSVTANRGGNSLVVVDFADNIRRIREVIRRVDTDTSSTRVVALKNASARDIATALQGLIGTGG
;
A
#
# COMPACT_ATOMS: atom_id res chain seq x y z
N MET A 1 -13.83 -4.75 29.05
CA MET A 1 -12.53 -5.40 28.80
C MET A 1 -11.53 -4.86 29.80
N SER A 2 -11.08 -5.68 30.76
CA SER A 2 -9.91 -5.37 31.57
C SER A 2 -8.83 -6.39 31.23
N GLY A 3 -7.63 -5.89 30.92
CA GLY A 3 -6.45 -6.70 30.65
C GLY A 3 -5.26 -5.95 31.21
N LYS A 4 -4.49 -6.60 32.08
CA LYS A 4 -3.24 -6.03 32.60
C LYS A 4 -2.13 -6.43 31.65
N VAL A 5 -1.49 -5.46 31.03
CA VAL A 5 -0.31 -5.69 30.20
C VAL A 5 0.92 -5.15 30.91
N THR A 6 2.00 -5.94 30.94
CA THR A 6 3.27 -5.54 31.55
C THR A 6 4.34 -5.54 30.47
N VAL A 7 5.05 -4.42 30.37
CA VAL A 7 6.15 -4.21 29.42
C VAL A 7 7.39 -3.92 30.24
N VAL A 8 8.46 -4.69 30.02
CA VAL A 8 9.76 -4.51 30.67
C VAL A 8 10.78 -4.12 29.59
N THR A 9 11.59 -3.10 29.87
CA THR A 9 12.62 -2.61 28.95
C THR A 9 13.98 -2.61 29.64
N ASP A 10 14.97 -3.29 29.07
CA ASP A 10 16.31 -3.44 29.67
C ASP A 10 17.21 -2.20 29.49
N ARG A 11 16.73 -1.19 28.75
CA ARG A 11 17.43 0.08 28.52
C ARG A 11 16.45 1.26 28.52
N PRO A 12 16.93 2.50 28.78
CA PRO A 12 16.14 3.70 28.56
C PRO A 12 15.64 3.80 27.11
N LEU A 13 14.38 4.20 26.95
CA LEU A 13 13.74 4.46 25.67
C LEU A 13 13.51 5.95 25.47
N SER A 14 13.70 6.41 24.24
CA SER A 14 13.20 7.73 23.80
C SER A 14 11.67 7.75 23.78
N ARG A 15 11.09 8.95 23.74
CA ARG A 15 9.63 9.13 23.71
C ARG A 15 8.97 8.42 22.52
N SER A 16 9.61 8.44 21.34
CA SER A 16 9.10 7.78 20.13
C SER A 16 9.16 6.26 20.26
N GLU A 17 10.26 5.72 20.80
CA GLU A 17 10.39 4.27 21.04
C GLU A 17 9.35 3.77 22.06
N TYR A 18 9.16 4.50 23.16
CA TYR A 18 8.14 4.17 24.15
C TYR A 18 6.74 4.16 23.52
N PHE A 19 6.44 5.18 22.70
CA PHE A 19 5.16 5.26 22.01
C PHE A 19 4.95 4.10 21.02
N GLU A 20 5.99 3.71 20.28
CA GLU A 20 5.94 2.52 19.42
C GLU A 20 5.67 1.23 20.19
N VAL A 21 6.31 1.06 21.35
CA VAL A 21 6.08 -0.10 22.22
C VAL A 21 4.65 -0.11 22.75
N PHE A 22 4.11 1.05 23.15
CA PHE A 22 2.71 1.19 23.54
C PHE A 22 1.76 0.78 22.40
N LEU A 23 1.97 1.30 21.18
CA LEU A 23 1.13 0.97 20.03
C LEU A 23 1.25 -0.52 19.63
N SER A 24 2.45 -1.08 19.68
CA SER A 24 2.69 -2.50 19.44
C SER A 24 1.95 -3.37 20.46
N THR A 25 1.94 -2.94 21.72
CA THR A 25 1.21 -3.62 22.80
C THR A 25 -0.29 -3.60 22.55
N LEU A 26 -0.85 -2.45 22.12
CA LEU A 26 -2.27 -2.38 21.75
C LEU A 26 -2.59 -3.37 20.62
N ARG A 27 -1.80 -3.34 19.54
CA ARG A 27 -1.97 -4.23 18.38
C ARG A 27 -1.96 -5.70 18.78
N ALA A 28 -1.02 -6.11 19.64
CA ALA A 28 -0.92 -7.48 20.15
C ALA A 28 -2.16 -7.93 20.96
N ASN A 29 -2.92 -6.98 21.51
CA ASN A 29 -4.14 -7.21 22.28
C ASN A 29 -5.42 -6.94 21.46
N GLY A 30 -5.34 -6.83 20.13
CA GLY A 30 -6.50 -6.56 19.28
C GLY A 30 -7.06 -5.14 19.40
N LEU A 31 -6.24 -4.21 19.89
CA LEU A 31 -6.59 -2.80 20.09
C LEU A 31 -5.80 -1.90 19.14
N VAL A 32 -6.33 -0.71 18.91
CA VAL A 32 -5.70 0.32 18.09
C VAL A 32 -5.88 1.69 18.72
N ALA A 33 -4.86 2.55 18.57
CA ALA A 33 -4.96 3.97 18.90
C ALA A 33 -5.26 4.78 17.64
N VAL A 34 -6.38 5.49 17.65
CA VAL A 34 -6.82 6.36 16.54
C VAL A 34 -6.72 7.82 17.00
N PRO A 35 -6.05 8.71 16.24
CA PRO A 35 -5.93 10.11 16.60
C PRO A 35 -7.28 10.82 16.55
N THR A 36 -7.55 11.68 17.53
CA THR A 36 -8.72 12.55 17.59
C THR A 36 -8.37 13.96 17.11
N SER A 37 -9.38 14.76 16.77
CA SER A 37 -9.21 16.12 16.24
C SER A 37 -8.46 17.09 17.18
N ASN A 38 -8.44 16.80 18.48
CA ASN A 38 -7.74 17.59 19.51
C ASN A 38 -6.31 17.09 19.81
N GLY A 39 -5.76 16.16 19.01
CA GLY A 39 -4.39 15.65 19.16
C GLY A 39 -4.22 14.54 20.22
N ALA A 40 -5.31 14.11 20.86
CA ALA A 40 -5.32 12.91 21.70
C ALA A 40 -5.44 11.63 20.85
N PHE A 41 -5.34 10.47 21.50
CA PHE A 41 -5.61 9.18 20.88
C PHE A 41 -6.76 8.48 21.61
N ARG A 42 -7.70 7.94 20.85
CA ARG A 42 -8.73 7.03 21.34
C ARG A 42 -8.28 5.59 21.14
N VAL A 43 -8.30 4.80 22.20
CA VAL A 43 -8.07 3.35 22.12
C VAL A 43 -9.39 2.62 21.91
N GLN A 44 -9.43 1.69 20.96
CA GLN A 44 -10.63 0.93 20.62
C GLN A 44 -10.29 -0.44 20.04
N PRO A 45 -11.25 -1.38 19.98
CA PRO A 45 -11.09 -2.65 19.28
C PRO A 45 -10.77 -2.47 17.79
N LEU A 46 -9.92 -3.35 17.25
CA LEU A 46 -9.46 -3.29 15.87
C LEU A 46 -10.54 -3.63 14.84
N ASP A 47 -11.55 -4.43 15.20
CA ASP A 47 -12.56 -4.98 14.28
C ASP A 47 -13.35 -3.92 13.48
N ASN A 48 -13.45 -2.69 13.99
CA ASN A 48 -14.14 -1.57 13.34
C ASN A 48 -13.19 -0.41 12.99
N ALA A 49 -11.88 -0.63 13.02
CA ALA A 49 -10.91 0.44 12.79
C ALA A 49 -10.89 0.93 11.34
N ALA A 50 -11.13 0.03 10.37
CA ALA A 50 -11.08 0.36 8.94
C ALA A 50 -12.20 1.32 8.49
N SER A 51 -13.35 1.29 9.15
CA SER A 51 -14.52 2.12 8.83
C SER A 51 -14.51 3.47 9.55
N GLN A 52 -13.53 3.71 10.42
CA GLN A 52 -13.46 4.93 11.21
C GLN A 52 -12.49 5.96 10.63
N PRO A 53 -12.68 7.26 10.94
CA PRO A 53 -11.72 8.29 10.58
C PRO A 53 -10.34 7.92 11.12
N SER A 54 -9.37 7.80 10.22
CA SER A 54 -7.98 7.52 10.56
C SER A 54 -7.09 8.62 10.00
N ARG A 55 -5.84 8.62 10.44
CA ARG A 55 -4.82 9.49 9.84
C ARG A 55 -4.65 9.14 8.37
N ILE A 56 -4.63 10.14 7.51
CA ILE A 56 -4.25 9.99 6.11
C ILE A 56 -2.73 10.10 5.99
N GLY A 57 -2.11 9.16 5.30
CA GLY A 57 -0.68 9.17 5.04
C GLY A 57 0.13 8.30 6.01
N VAL A 58 1.22 7.72 5.52
CA VAL A 58 2.23 7.03 6.37
C VAL A 58 3.39 7.93 6.81
N ALA A 59 3.56 9.11 6.22
CA ALA A 59 4.70 9.99 6.53
C ALA A 59 4.67 10.44 8.00
N GLY A 60 5.71 10.12 8.79
CA GLY A 60 5.76 10.42 10.22
C GLY A 60 4.83 9.56 11.10
N ALA A 61 4.14 8.57 10.53
CA ALA A 61 3.34 7.62 11.30
C ALA A 61 4.25 6.57 11.96
N ALA A 62 3.95 6.27 13.22
CA ALA A 62 4.55 5.14 13.91
C ALA A 62 4.22 3.83 13.18
N ARG A 63 5.10 2.83 13.25
CA ARG A 63 4.96 1.54 12.56
C ARG A 63 3.64 0.86 12.89
N ASN A 64 3.24 0.91 14.15
CA ASN A 64 2.00 0.31 14.66
C ASN A 64 0.79 1.26 14.62
N SER A 65 0.90 2.44 13.99
CA SER A 65 -0.26 3.29 13.73
C SER A 65 -1.12 2.70 12.62
N TYR A 66 -2.43 2.71 12.82
CA TYR A 66 -3.41 2.30 11.81
C TYR A 66 -3.86 3.52 11.02
N VAL A 67 -3.63 3.50 9.70
CA VAL A 67 -3.73 4.68 8.85
C VAL A 67 -4.34 4.35 7.50
N THR A 68 -4.84 5.36 6.81
CA THR A 68 -5.32 5.28 5.43
C THR A 68 -4.28 5.90 4.49
N GLU A 69 -3.92 5.20 3.42
CA GLU A 69 -2.98 5.65 2.40
C GLU A 69 -3.61 5.57 1.01
N ILE A 70 -3.37 6.59 0.19
CA ILE A 70 -3.72 6.58 -1.22
C ILE A 70 -2.44 6.40 -2.04
N ILE A 71 -2.35 5.30 -2.79
CA ILE A 71 -1.20 4.95 -3.62
C ILE A 71 -1.59 5.12 -5.09
N ARG A 72 -1.07 6.16 -5.75
CA ARG A 72 -1.30 6.38 -7.18
C ARG A 72 -0.42 5.45 -8.01
N LEU A 73 -1.00 4.87 -9.05
CA LEU A 73 -0.34 4.00 -10.00
C LEU A 73 -0.02 4.76 -11.29
N ARG A 74 0.97 4.29 -12.04
CA ARG A 74 1.46 4.92 -13.27
C ARG A 74 1.18 4.08 -14.51
N ALA A 75 1.47 2.79 -14.44
CA ALA A 75 1.43 1.85 -15.56
C ALA A 75 0.45 0.70 -15.32
N THR A 76 0.40 0.15 -14.11
CA THR A 76 -0.47 -0.98 -13.79
C THR A 76 -1.92 -0.54 -13.55
N ASP A 77 -2.87 -1.37 -14.00
CA ASP A 77 -4.28 -1.20 -13.67
C ASP A 77 -4.55 -1.44 -12.17
N ALA A 78 -5.40 -0.58 -11.58
CA ALA A 78 -5.71 -0.62 -10.16
C ALA A 78 -6.33 -1.93 -9.68
N ALA A 79 -7.16 -2.62 -10.50
CA ALA A 79 -7.72 -3.91 -10.08
C ALA A 79 -6.65 -5.00 -10.02
N SER A 80 -5.76 -5.06 -11.02
CA SER A 80 -4.63 -6.01 -11.03
C SER A 80 -3.67 -5.76 -9.86
N ALA A 81 -3.44 -4.48 -9.53
CA ALA A 81 -2.61 -4.09 -8.40
C ALA A 81 -3.23 -4.51 -7.05
N VAL A 82 -4.57 -4.46 -6.89
CA VAL A 82 -5.25 -4.99 -5.70
C VAL A 82 -4.95 -6.47 -5.52
N ASP A 83 -5.09 -7.28 -6.57
CA ASP A 83 -4.88 -8.73 -6.49
C ASP A 83 -3.44 -9.07 -6.09
N THR A 84 -2.49 -8.30 -6.60
CA THR A 84 -1.05 -8.45 -6.29
C THR A 84 -0.74 -8.20 -4.80
N VAL A 85 -1.35 -7.18 -4.20
CA VAL A 85 -0.99 -6.75 -2.83
C VAL A 85 -1.92 -7.28 -1.75
N ARG A 86 -3.08 -7.84 -2.12
CA ARG A 86 -4.07 -8.38 -1.18
C ARG A 86 -3.47 -9.34 -0.13
N PRO A 87 -2.51 -10.24 -0.45
CA PRO A 87 -1.87 -11.10 0.56
C PRO A 87 -1.02 -10.36 1.61
N LEU A 88 -0.69 -9.08 1.38
CA LEU A 88 0.12 -8.25 2.29
C LEU A 88 -0.73 -7.44 3.27
N VAL A 89 -2.04 -7.37 3.02
CA VAL A 89 -3.00 -6.66 3.87
C VAL A 89 -3.28 -7.52 5.11
N SER A 90 -3.32 -6.89 6.29
CA SER A 90 -3.68 -7.58 7.52
C SER A 90 -5.13 -8.03 7.51
N ALA A 91 -5.50 -8.96 8.40
CA ALA A 91 -6.85 -9.49 8.48
C ALA A 91 -7.92 -8.40 8.71
N GLN A 92 -7.58 -7.33 9.42
CA GLN A 92 -8.46 -6.19 9.69
C GLN A 92 -8.25 -5.02 8.71
N GLY A 93 -7.20 -5.09 7.89
CA GLY A 93 -6.91 -4.11 6.86
C GLY A 93 -7.85 -4.23 5.67
N SER A 94 -7.86 -3.20 4.82
CA SER A 94 -8.58 -3.22 3.56
C SER A 94 -7.78 -2.58 2.44
N VAL A 95 -8.01 -3.05 1.22
CA VAL A 95 -7.47 -2.46 0.01
C VAL A 95 -8.55 -2.40 -1.06
N THR A 96 -8.74 -1.23 -1.66
CA THR A 96 -9.73 -1.01 -2.71
C THR A 96 -9.12 -0.26 -3.89
N ALA A 97 -9.59 -0.58 -5.10
CA ALA A 97 -9.19 0.11 -6.31
C ALA A 97 -10.10 1.32 -6.55
N ASN A 98 -9.51 2.51 -6.63
CA ASN A 98 -10.13 3.69 -7.20
C ASN A 98 -9.79 3.75 -8.70
N ARG A 99 -10.66 3.17 -9.53
CA ARG A 99 -10.48 3.10 -10.99
C ARG A 99 -10.46 4.47 -11.64
N GLY A 100 -11.32 5.40 -11.20
CA GLY A 100 -11.40 6.74 -11.79
C GLY A 100 -10.13 7.57 -11.63
N GLY A 101 -9.35 7.31 -10.57
CA GLY A 101 -8.08 7.98 -10.32
C GLY A 101 -6.83 7.10 -10.51
N ASN A 102 -6.98 5.91 -11.07
CA ASN A 102 -5.96 4.84 -11.13
C ASN A 102 -5.08 4.76 -9.86
N SER A 103 -5.72 4.48 -8.72
CA SER A 103 -5.05 4.44 -7.42
C SER A 103 -5.62 3.36 -6.51
N LEU A 104 -4.84 2.97 -5.52
CA LEU A 104 -5.27 2.11 -4.42
C LEU A 104 -5.57 2.96 -3.19
N VAL A 105 -6.66 2.67 -2.50
CA VAL A 105 -6.92 3.14 -1.13
C VAL A 105 -6.69 1.97 -0.20
N VAL A 106 -5.69 2.11 0.68
CA VAL A 106 -5.27 1.07 1.62
C VAL A 106 -5.50 1.57 3.04
N VAL A 107 -6.13 0.76 3.87
CA VAL A 107 -6.29 1.02 5.31
C VAL A 107 -5.65 -0.13 6.06
N ASP A 108 -4.54 0.13 6.76
CA ASP A 108 -3.78 -0.89 7.48
C ASP A 108 -2.78 -0.24 8.45
N PHE A 109 -1.97 -1.05 9.11
CA PHE A 109 -0.81 -0.60 9.86
C PHE A 109 0.25 0.04 8.95
N ALA A 110 0.93 1.08 9.43
CA ALA A 110 1.87 1.85 8.65
C ALA A 110 3.10 1.03 8.18
N ASP A 111 3.47 -0.04 8.86
CA ASP A 111 4.49 -0.99 8.43
C ASP A 111 4.02 -1.86 7.24
N ASN A 112 2.80 -2.38 7.30
CA ASN A 112 2.16 -3.11 6.20
C ASN A 112 2.02 -2.23 4.97
N ILE A 113 1.55 -0.99 5.12
CA ILE A 113 1.43 -0.05 4.00
C ILE A 113 2.79 0.26 3.38
N ARG A 114 3.85 0.42 4.18
CA ARG A 114 5.21 0.59 3.65
C ARG A 114 5.65 -0.60 2.79
N ARG A 115 5.33 -1.83 3.22
CA ARG A 115 5.58 -3.04 2.44
C ARG A 115 4.75 -3.09 1.15
N ILE A 116 3.48 -2.71 1.22
CA ILE A 116 2.59 -2.62 0.04
C ILE A 116 3.15 -1.60 -0.97
N ARG A 117 3.55 -0.41 -0.51
CA ARG A 117 4.19 0.61 -1.37
C ARG A 117 5.46 0.10 -2.03
N GLU A 118 6.27 -0.66 -1.29
CA GLU A 118 7.49 -1.27 -1.82
C GLU A 118 7.18 -2.24 -2.97
N VAL A 119 6.16 -3.10 -2.80
CA VAL A 119 5.71 -4.04 -3.83
C VAL A 119 5.12 -3.30 -5.03
N ILE A 120 4.21 -2.35 -4.80
CA ILE A 120 3.61 -1.53 -5.87
C ILE A 120 4.69 -0.87 -6.71
N ARG A 121 5.70 -0.25 -6.10
CA ARG A 121 6.79 0.40 -6.84
C ARG A 121 7.60 -0.57 -7.72
N ARG A 122 7.63 -1.86 -7.40
CA ARG A 122 8.32 -2.88 -8.23
C ARG A 122 7.45 -3.42 -9.36
N VAL A 123 6.13 -3.43 -9.19
CA VAL A 123 5.20 -3.97 -10.19
C VAL A 123 4.61 -2.89 -11.10
N ASP A 124 4.47 -1.66 -10.59
CA ASP A 124 4.03 -0.46 -11.30
C ASP A 124 5.18 0.15 -12.12
N THR A 125 5.82 -0.71 -12.91
CA THR A 125 6.86 -0.34 -13.86
C THR A 125 6.28 -0.42 -15.27
N ASP A 126 6.51 0.61 -16.06
CA ASP A 126 6.21 0.57 -17.48
C ASP A 126 7.17 -0.39 -18.17
N THR A 127 6.64 -1.54 -18.61
CA THR A 127 7.40 -2.53 -19.38
C THR A 127 7.36 -2.25 -20.89
N SER A 128 6.73 -1.16 -21.33
CA SER A 128 6.73 -0.79 -22.74
C SER A 128 8.13 -0.34 -23.16
N SER A 129 8.66 -0.98 -24.20
CA SER A 129 9.94 -0.60 -24.81
C SER A 129 9.70 -0.21 -26.26
N THR A 130 9.95 1.06 -26.59
CA THR A 130 9.89 1.55 -27.97
C THR A 130 11.29 1.55 -28.56
N ARG A 131 11.52 0.75 -29.61
CA ARG A 131 12.78 0.70 -30.36
C ARG A 131 12.56 1.26 -31.76
N VAL A 132 13.20 2.39 -32.07
CA VAL A 132 13.22 2.91 -33.45
C VAL A 132 14.24 2.11 -34.25
N VAL A 133 13.79 1.47 -35.32
CA VAL A 133 14.65 0.72 -36.25
C VAL A 133 14.69 1.47 -37.56
N ALA A 134 15.85 2.06 -37.88
CA ALA A 134 16.06 2.73 -39.16
C ALA A 134 16.22 1.67 -40.26
N LEU A 135 15.37 1.75 -41.29
CA LEU A 135 15.40 0.84 -42.42
C LEU A 135 16.33 1.40 -43.50
N LYS A 136 17.27 0.57 -43.97
CA LYS A 136 18.20 0.95 -45.05
C LYS A 136 17.70 0.57 -46.44
N ASN A 137 16.98 -0.55 -46.54
CA ASN A 137 16.67 -1.19 -47.83
C ASN A 137 15.17 -1.49 -48.01
N ALA A 138 14.33 -1.18 -47.02
CA ALA A 138 12.92 -1.53 -47.03
C ALA A 138 12.05 -0.32 -46.69
N SER A 139 10.88 -0.24 -47.33
CA SER A 139 9.84 0.73 -46.99
C SER A 139 9.31 0.44 -45.59
N ALA A 140 9.23 1.49 -44.76
CA ALA A 140 8.65 1.38 -43.42
C ALA A 140 7.19 0.92 -43.43
N ARG A 141 6.43 1.29 -44.46
CA ARG A 141 5.03 0.88 -44.60
C ARG A 141 4.92 -0.63 -44.83
N ASP A 142 5.75 -1.19 -45.69
CA ASP A 142 5.68 -2.60 -46.06
C ASP A 142 6.07 -3.50 -44.89
N ILE A 143 7.13 -3.12 -44.14
CA ILE A 143 7.54 -3.82 -42.91
C ILE A 143 6.45 -3.73 -41.84
N ALA A 144 5.81 -2.58 -41.67
CA ALA A 144 4.71 -2.43 -40.70
C ALA A 144 3.52 -3.33 -41.05
N THR A 145 3.12 -3.39 -42.33
CA THR A 145 2.04 -4.27 -42.80
C THR A 145 2.36 -5.75 -42.57
N ALA A 146 3.59 -6.17 -42.84
CA ALA A 146 4.02 -7.56 -42.60
C ALA A 146 4.01 -7.92 -41.10
N LEU A 147 4.53 -7.04 -40.24
CA LEU A 147 4.49 -7.22 -38.78
C LEU A 147 3.05 -7.29 -38.25
N GLN A 148 2.16 -6.43 -38.75
CA GLN A 148 0.75 -6.45 -38.35
C GLN A 148 0.07 -7.77 -38.70
N GLY A 149 0.41 -8.36 -39.85
CA GLY A 149 -0.07 -9.68 -40.27
C GLY A 149 0.41 -10.83 -39.37
N LEU A 150 1.64 -10.74 -38.86
CA LEU A 150 2.22 -11.73 -37.95
C LEU A 150 1.67 -11.61 -36.52
N ILE A 151 1.40 -10.40 -36.04
CA ILE A 151 0.87 -10.17 -34.69
C ILE A 151 -0.62 -10.55 -34.61
N GLY A 152 -1.37 -10.42 -35.70
CA GLY A 152 -2.80 -10.77 -35.77
C GLY A 152 -3.14 -12.26 -35.75
N THR A 153 -2.15 -13.16 -35.80
CA THR A 153 -2.35 -14.62 -35.89
C THR A 153 -1.94 -15.41 -34.62
N GLY A 154 -1.52 -14.73 -33.55
CA GLY A 154 -1.00 -15.35 -32.32
C GLY A 154 -1.83 -15.16 -31.06
N GLY A 155 -3.16 -15.04 -31.18
CA GLY A 155 -4.10 -15.00 -30.05
C GLY A 155 -4.53 -16.38 -29.57
#